data_AF-A0A7X8ALR3-F1
#
_entry.id   AF-A0A7X8ALR3-F1
#
_cell.length_a   1.000
_cell.length_b   1.000
_cell.length_c   1.000
_cell.angle_alpha   90.00
_cell.angle_beta   90.00
_cell.angle_gamma   90.00
#
_symmetry.space_group_name_H-M   'P 1'
#
loop_
_entity.id
_entity.type
_entity.pdbx_description
1 polymer ?
#
loop_
_entity_poly.entity_id
_entity_poly.type
_entity_poly.pdbx_seq_one_letter_code
_entity_poly.pdbx_strand_id
1 'polypeptide(L)'
;MRLWIRRREARELAFDAAVSVATPAEWREAVTDPALVSSVLWPETPRFRPEGPDYLRKSHPHERGYRDDPAVNADYAAACDRLAVRLARELAGARVLAYAPLRGAFPIWRALRRRLPGLTLTPYFPVTSSFVFYPEAFGIRNRQGRPASGRHANRLELARLRPLLVGFDALLYLDEIVSGGMLKGHLRDMLELRIDRDIPIFAAGLADARGGRSAVSRRAVEAMVADGRVRRFFWEGCATLITEDQRFLLGVHYTDYALGPHVVPMLNQAFEFYPERDAFDQAVVGETPVDCEGQ
;
A
#
# COMPACT_ATOMS: atom_id res chain seq x y z
N MET A 1 -5.71 7.27 19.59
CA MET A 1 -5.24 6.92 18.23
C MET A 1 -5.58 8.04 17.26
N ARG A 2 -4.86 8.14 16.14
CA ARG A 2 -5.14 9.13 15.09
C ARG A 2 -5.77 8.46 13.89
N LEU A 3 -6.94 8.95 13.49
CA LEU A 3 -7.62 8.49 12.28
C LEU A 3 -7.42 9.55 11.19
N TRP A 4 -6.66 9.17 10.17
CA TRP A 4 -6.52 9.97 8.98
C TRP A 4 -7.51 9.56 7.91
N ILE A 5 -8.16 10.54 7.32
CA ILE A 5 -9.35 10.35 6.49
C ILE A 5 -9.12 10.94 5.11
N ARG A 6 -9.55 10.21 4.07
CA ARG A 6 -9.64 10.72 2.70
C ARG A 6 -11.07 10.74 2.20
N ARG A 7 -11.45 11.86 1.60
CA ARG A 7 -12.73 12.11 0.94
C ARG A 7 -12.51 12.19 -0.57
N ARG A 8 -13.59 12.20 -1.34
CA ARG A 8 -13.53 12.20 -2.82
C ARG A 8 -12.80 13.40 -3.42
N GLU A 9 -12.84 14.54 -2.76
CA GLU A 9 -12.16 15.76 -3.18
C GLU A 9 -10.92 15.99 -2.32
N ALA A 10 -9.75 16.03 -2.96
CA ALA A 10 -8.49 16.31 -2.26
C ALA A 10 -8.28 17.82 -2.09
N ARG A 11 -7.83 18.21 -0.90
CA ARG A 11 -7.17 19.51 -0.67
C ARG A 11 -5.65 19.38 -0.63
N GLU A 12 -5.17 18.22 -0.17
CA GLU A 12 -3.75 17.92 0.00
C GLU A 12 -3.47 16.43 -0.25
N LEU A 13 -2.20 16.07 -0.41
CA LEU A 13 -1.80 14.70 -0.75
C LEU A 13 -1.98 13.73 0.40
N ALA A 14 -1.58 14.12 1.61
CA ALA A 14 -1.53 13.23 2.76
C ALA A 14 -2.93 12.71 3.12
N PHE A 15 -3.77 13.60 3.68
CA PHE A 15 -5.12 13.30 4.15
C PHE A 15 -5.98 14.56 4.20
N ASP A 16 -7.30 14.43 4.08
CA ASP A 16 -8.21 15.59 4.11
C ASP A 16 -8.56 16.02 5.55
N ALA A 17 -8.44 15.10 6.51
CA ALA A 17 -8.65 15.35 7.93
C ALA A 17 -7.90 14.33 8.80
N ALA A 18 -7.58 14.73 10.03
CA ALA A 18 -6.90 13.91 11.02
C ALA A 18 -7.59 14.04 12.38
N VAL A 19 -8.44 13.08 12.75
CA VAL A 19 -9.25 13.12 13.97
C VAL A 19 -8.69 12.20 15.05
N SER A 20 -8.73 12.64 16.30
CA SER A 20 -8.38 11.79 17.43
C SER A 20 -9.56 10.88 17.78
N VAL A 21 -9.31 9.58 17.87
CA VAL A 21 -10.29 8.57 18.30
C VAL A 21 -9.72 7.80 19.48
N ALA A 22 -10.53 7.63 20.52
CA ALA A 22 -10.16 7.00 21.78
C ALA A 22 -10.78 5.62 21.97
N THR A 23 -11.88 5.32 21.27
CA THR A 23 -12.62 4.05 21.43
C THR A 23 -12.95 3.37 20.08
N PRO A 24 -13.21 2.05 20.08
CA PRO A 24 -13.70 1.35 18.89
C PRO A 24 -15.02 1.92 18.35
N ALA A 25 -15.90 2.39 19.23
CA ALA A 25 -17.19 2.97 18.86
C ALA A 25 -17.02 4.28 18.10
N GLU A 26 -16.21 5.21 18.62
CA GLU A 26 -15.86 6.47 17.95
C GLU A 26 -15.22 6.23 16.58
N TRP A 27 -14.31 5.26 16.51
CA TRP A 27 -13.68 4.90 15.25
C TRP A 27 -14.68 4.37 14.22
N ARG A 28 -15.58 3.47 14.61
CA ARG A 28 -16.63 2.95 13.72
C ARG A 28 -17.55 4.05 13.21
N GLU A 29 -18.02 4.91 14.10
CA GLU A 29 -18.85 6.06 13.74
C GLU A 29 -18.15 6.91 12.68
N ALA A 30 -16.87 7.23 12.88
CA ALA A 30 -16.09 8.04 11.96
C ALA A 30 -15.89 7.42 10.57
N VAL A 31 -15.84 6.08 10.44
CA VAL A 31 -15.63 5.41 9.14
C VAL A 31 -16.93 5.00 8.43
N THR A 32 -18.09 5.22 9.04
CA THR A 32 -19.40 4.89 8.42
C THR A 32 -19.92 5.95 7.44
N ASP A 33 -19.12 6.98 7.12
CA ASP A 33 -19.49 8.02 6.17
C ASP A 33 -19.30 7.54 4.70
N PRO A 34 -20.37 7.45 3.88
CA PRO A 34 -20.28 6.98 2.49
C PRO A 34 -19.52 7.93 1.55
N ALA A 35 -19.19 9.15 2.00
CA ALA A 35 -18.33 10.07 1.28
C ALA A 35 -16.83 9.76 1.45
N LEU A 36 -16.46 8.88 2.37
CA LEU A 36 -15.08 8.46 2.55
C LEU A 36 -14.61 7.57 1.41
N VAL A 37 -13.39 7.81 0.97
CA VAL A 37 -12.69 6.94 0.03
C VAL A 37 -11.90 5.89 0.78
N SER A 38 -11.20 6.28 1.85
CA SER A 38 -10.44 5.38 2.71
C SER A 38 -10.07 6.07 4.03
N SER A 39 -9.61 5.29 5.00
CA SER A 39 -8.95 5.83 6.19
C SER A 39 -7.77 4.98 6.65
N VAL A 40 -6.84 5.62 7.36
CA VAL A 40 -5.74 4.96 8.05
C VAL A 40 -5.81 5.34 9.52
N LEU A 41 -6.05 4.36 10.38
CA LEU A 41 -5.96 4.51 11.83
C LEU A 41 -4.52 4.19 12.26
N TRP A 42 -3.93 5.06 13.07
CA TRP A 42 -2.55 4.97 13.51
C TRP A 42 -2.42 5.01 15.03
N PRO A 43 -1.47 4.23 15.60
CA PRO A 43 -1.42 4.00 17.04
C PRO A 43 -0.80 5.17 17.82
N GLU A 44 -1.57 6.22 18.06
CA GLU A 44 -1.30 7.26 19.07
C GLU A 44 -2.00 6.96 20.41
N THR A 45 -1.46 7.48 21.52
CA THR A 45 -2.11 7.41 22.84
C THR A 45 -3.43 8.22 22.86
N PRO A 46 -4.55 7.69 23.39
CA PRO A 46 -4.76 6.33 23.93
C PRO A 46 -4.92 5.28 22.82
N ARG A 47 -4.42 4.05 23.06
CA ARG A 47 -4.53 2.92 22.14
C ARG A 47 -5.73 2.03 22.51
N PHE A 48 -6.48 1.57 21.50
CA PHE A 48 -7.54 0.57 21.63
C PHE A 48 -7.39 -0.52 20.56
N ARG A 49 -8.09 -1.64 20.71
CA ARG A 49 -8.13 -2.69 19.68
C ARG A 49 -9.41 -2.56 18.85
N PRO A 50 -9.32 -2.54 17.51
CA PRO A 50 -10.48 -2.80 16.67
C PRO A 50 -11.10 -4.15 17.04
N GLU A 51 -12.42 -4.22 17.04
CA GLU A 51 -13.14 -5.46 17.36
C GLU A 51 -13.13 -6.43 16.17
N GLY A 52 -12.95 -7.72 16.44
CA GLY A 52 -13.02 -8.78 15.43
C GLY A 52 -12.00 -9.90 15.66
N PRO A 53 -12.27 -11.13 15.19
CA PRO A 53 -11.41 -12.29 15.43
C PRO A 53 -10.03 -12.18 14.77
N ASP A 54 -9.93 -11.35 13.72
CA ASP A 54 -8.73 -11.17 12.90
C ASP A 54 -7.68 -10.24 13.53
N TYR A 55 -8.05 -9.44 14.53
CA TYR A 55 -7.14 -8.50 15.21
C TYR A 55 -6.47 -9.08 16.44
N LEU A 56 -6.90 -10.27 16.88
CA LEU A 56 -6.54 -10.79 18.20
C LEU A 56 -5.53 -11.94 18.16
N ARG A 57 -5.27 -12.53 16.99
CA ARG A 57 -4.39 -13.70 16.86
C ARG A 57 -3.82 -13.87 15.45
N LYS A 58 -2.64 -14.51 15.39
CA LYS A 58 -2.04 -15.04 14.16
C LYS A 58 -2.91 -16.19 13.62
N SER A 59 -3.93 -15.86 12.85
CA SER A 59 -4.92 -16.83 12.37
C SER A 59 -4.57 -17.43 11.02
N HIS A 60 -3.81 -16.73 10.17
CA HIS A 60 -3.52 -17.17 8.80
C HIS A 60 -2.42 -18.25 8.76
N PRO A 61 -2.47 -19.24 7.85
CA PRO A 61 -1.42 -20.25 7.72
C PRO A 61 -0.01 -19.67 7.51
N HIS A 62 0.12 -18.57 6.79
CA HIS A 62 1.40 -17.86 6.62
C HIS A 62 1.89 -17.14 7.88
N GLU A 63 1.02 -16.97 8.87
CA GLU A 63 1.36 -16.36 10.15
C GLU A 63 1.68 -17.41 11.24
N ARG A 64 1.03 -18.57 11.18
CA ARG A 64 1.22 -19.65 12.14
C ARG A 64 2.60 -20.27 11.96
N GLY A 65 3.44 -20.16 12.98
CA GLY A 65 4.80 -20.70 12.93
C GLY A 65 5.74 -19.90 12.04
N TYR A 66 5.41 -18.65 11.71
CA TYR A 66 6.37 -17.73 11.10
C TYR A 66 7.64 -17.68 11.96
N ARG A 67 8.78 -17.84 11.30
CA ARG A 67 10.10 -17.70 11.91
C ARG A 67 10.83 -16.65 11.10
N ASP A 68 11.49 -15.75 11.81
CA ASP A 68 12.41 -14.83 11.16
C ASP A 68 13.51 -15.64 10.45
N ASP A 69 13.75 -15.29 9.19
CA ASP A 69 14.74 -15.94 8.34
C ASP A 69 15.70 -14.87 7.80
N PRO A 70 16.89 -14.73 8.41
CA PRO A 70 17.87 -13.72 8.00
C PRO A 70 18.28 -13.83 6.54
N ALA A 71 18.29 -15.03 5.95
CA ALA A 71 18.65 -15.21 4.55
C ALA A 71 17.55 -14.68 3.61
N VAL A 72 16.29 -14.89 3.97
CA VAL A 72 15.14 -14.31 3.25
C VAL A 72 15.15 -12.78 3.37
N ASN A 73 15.38 -12.25 4.57
CA ASN A 73 15.44 -10.80 4.80
C ASN A 73 16.58 -10.15 4.01
N ALA A 74 17.78 -10.77 4.01
CA ALA A 74 18.93 -10.28 3.24
C ALA A 74 18.65 -10.31 1.73
N ASP A 75 17.99 -11.34 1.22
CA ASP A 75 17.61 -11.42 -0.19
C ASP A 75 16.57 -10.37 -0.60
N TYR A 76 15.58 -10.12 0.27
CA TYR A 76 14.60 -9.05 0.10
C TYR A 76 15.29 -7.68 0.08
N ALA A 77 16.19 -7.42 1.03
CA ALA A 77 16.97 -6.18 1.11
C ALA A 77 17.82 -5.96 -0.16
N ALA A 78 18.49 -7.02 -0.65
CA ALA A 78 19.27 -6.96 -1.88
C ALA A 78 18.39 -6.70 -3.12
N ALA A 79 17.15 -7.20 -3.14
CA ALA A 79 16.20 -6.87 -4.19
C ALA A 79 15.76 -5.39 -4.14
N CYS A 80 15.54 -4.83 -2.95
CA CYS A 80 15.34 -3.39 -2.76
C CYS A 80 16.54 -2.57 -3.25
N ASP A 81 17.78 -3.00 -2.98
CA ASP A 81 18.99 -2.31 -3.44
C ASP A 81 19.06 -2.25 -4.97
N ARG A 82 18.84 -3.39 -5.65
CA ARG A 82 18.80 -3.44 -7.11
C ARG A 82 17.69 -2.55 -7.68
N LEU A 83 16.52 -2.57 -7.07
CA LEU A 83 15.39 -1.74 -7.48
C LEU A 83 15.72 -0.25 -7.31
N ALA A 84 16.29 0.14 -6.18
CA ALA A 84 16.70 1.51 -5.88
C ALA A 84 17.72 2.02 -6.90
N VAL A 85 18.77 1.25 -7.22
CA VAL A 85 19.76 1.67 -8.23
C VAL A 85 19.12 1.98 -9.58
N ARG A 86 18.15 1.16 -10.01
CA ARG A 86 17.44 1.36 -11.28
C ARG A 86 16.52 2.58 -11.23
N LEU A 87 15.79 2.77 -10.13
CA LEU A 87 14.93 3.93 -9.93
C LEU A 87 15.74 5.24 -9.87
N ALA A 88 16.85 5.25 -9.13
CA ALA A 88 17.75 6.40 -9.00
C ALA A 88 18.25 6.88 -10.37
N ARG A 89 18.63 5.94 -11.24
CA ARG A 89 19.10 6.27 -12.60
C ARG A 89 18.01 6.88 -13.47
N GLU A 90 16.79 6.34 -13.40
CA GLU A 90 15.72 6.67 -14.35
C GLU A 90 14.90 7.89 -13.92
N LEU A 91 14.84 8.15 -12.61
CA LEU A 91 14.08 9.25 -12.02
C LEU A 91 14.98 10.36 -11.47
N ALA A 92 16.28 10.36 -11.82
CA ALA A 92 17.24 11.35 -11.33
C ALA A 92 16.74 12.78 -11.52
N GLY A 93 16.67 13.55 -10.42
CA GLY A 93 16.25 14.94 -10.42
C GLY A 93 14.74 15.19 -10.57
N ALA A 94 13.91 14.14 -10.71
CA ALA A 94 12.47 14.28 -10.82
C ALA A 94 11.81 14.44 -9.44
N ARG A 95 10.74 15.24 -9.37
CA ARG A 95 9.77 15.20 -8.26
C ARG A 95 8.77 14.08 -8.53
N VAL A 96 8.80 13.05 -7.69
CA VAL A 96 8.08 11.80 -7.94
C VAL A 96 6.99 11.62 -6.90
N LEU A 97 5.75 11.43 -7.35
CA LEU A 97 4.68 10.94 -6.50
C LEU A 97 4.76 9.42 -6.44
N ALA A 98 5.12 8.86 -5.28
CA ALA A 98 5.21 7.42 -5.06
C ALA A 98 3.87 6.87 -4.58
N TYR A 99 3.07 6.34 -5.50
CA TYR A 99 1.79 5.69 -5.21
C TYR A 99 2.03 4.24 -4.76
N ALA A 100 1.96 4.01 -3.45
CA ALA A 100 2.31 2.75 -2.80
C ALA A 100 1.10 2.22 -2.02
N PRO A 101 0.22 1.40 -2.62
CA PRO A 101 -0.96 0.88 -1.95
C PRO A 101 -0.63 0.16 -0.65
N LEU A 102 -1.31 0.56 0.43
CA LEU A 102 -1.29 -0.24 1.63
C LEU A 102 -1.99 -1.56 1.32
N ARG A 103 -1.48 -2.69 1.83
CA ARG A 103 -0.41 -2.79 2.85
C ARG A 103 0.93 -3.29 2.33
N GLY A 104 0.97 -4.12 1.29
CA GLY A 104 2.20 -4.82 0.92
C GLY A 104 3.25 -3.96 0.21
N ALA A 105 2.88 -2.80 -0.34
CA ALA A 105 3.85 -1.84 -0.86
C ALA A 105 4.59 -1.09 0.27
N PHE A 106 4.07 -1.11 1.50
CA PHE A 106 4.61 -0.30 2.60
C PHE A 106 6.03 -0.71 3.03
N PRO A 107 6.35 -2.01 3.21
CA PRO A 107 7.73 -2.45 3.45
C PRO A 107 8.69 -2.06 2.32
N ILE A 108 8.25 -2.19 1.06
CA ILE A 108 9.04 -1.82 -0.13
C ILE A 108 9.34 -0.32 -0.10
N TRP A 109 8.33 0.51 0.13
CA TRP A 109 8.50 1.95 0.25
C TRP A 109 9.51 2.33 1.34
N ARG A 110 9.36 1.78 2.56
CA ARG A 110 10.27 2.06 3.68
C ARG A 110 11.71 1.70 3.34
N ALA A 111 11.91 0.54 2.71
CA ALA A 111 13.21 0.08 2.27
C ALA A 111 13.80 1.01 1.18
N LEU A 112 13.00 1.42 0.19
CA LEU A 112 13.43 2.26 -0.92
C LEU A 112 13.75 3.70 -0.51
N ARG A 113 12.94 4.33 0.34
CA ARG A 113 13.13 5.73 0.77
C ARG A 113 14.54 5.99 1.31
N ARG A 114 15.09 5.04 2.08
CA ARG A 114 16.46 5.14 2.63
C ARG A 114 17.57 4.95 1.59
N ARG A 115 17.29 4.17 0.55
CA ARG A 115 18.23 3.84 -0.53
C ARG A 115 18.24 4.90 -1.64
N LEU A 116 17.30 5.84 -1.60
CA LEU A 116 17.08 6.88 -2.61
C LEU A 116 17.17 8.31 -2.04
N PRO A 117 18.20 8.66 -1.24
CA PRO A 117 18.25 9.97 -0.56
C PRO A 117 18.34 11.17 -1.54
N GLY A 118 18.77 10.94 -2.78
CA GLY A 118 18.85 11.97 -3.81
C GLY A 118 17.58 12.17 -4.65
N LEU A 119 16.53 11.37 -4.42
CA LEU A 119 15.25 11.53 -5.12
C LEU A 119 14.21 12.22 -4.24
N THR A 120 13.52 13.22 -4.80
CA THR A 120 12.37 13.83 -4.15
C THR A 120 11.15 12.93 -4.33
N LEU A 121 10.97 12.00 -3.39
CA LEU A 121 9.86 11.06 -3.36
C LEU A 121 8.79 11.53 -2.36
N THR A 122 7.61 11.86 -2.84
CA THR A 122 6.43 12.13 -2.00
C THR A 122 5.55 10.90 -1.97
N PRO A 123 5.36 10.24 -0.80
CA PRO A 123 4.52 9.05 -0.73
C PRO A 123 3.03 9.37 -0.84
N TYR A 124 2.29 8.44 -1.45
CA TYR A 124 0.84 8.35 -1.36
C TYR A 124 0.45 6.91 -1.04
N PHE A 125 -0.30 6.72 0.04
CA PHE A 125 -0.64 5.40 0.59
C PHE A 125 -2.12 5.11 0.47
N PRO A 126 -2.64 4.75 -0.72
CA PRO A 126 -4.05 4.44 -0.91
C PRO A 126 -4.38 3.13 -0.20
N VAL A 127 -5.57 3.04 0.39
CA VAL A 127 -6.07 1.79 0.98
C VAL A 127 -6.91 1.08 -0.07
N THR A 128 -6.43 -0.06 -0.56
CA THR A 128 -7.12 -0.82 -1.61
C THR A 128 -7.09 -2.31 -1.26
N SER A 129 -8.10 -3.08 -1.66
CA SER A 129 -8.08 -4.52 -1.44
C SER A 129 -9.07 -5.24 -2.35
N SER A 130 -8.70 -6.40 -2.87
CA SER A 130 -9.65 -7.24 -3.61
C SER A 130 -10.61 -8.02 -2.71
N PHE A 131 -10.33 -8.10 -1.41
CA PHE A 131 -11.06 -8.92 -0.43
C PHE A 131 -12.02 -8.12 0.44
N VAL A 132 -11.79 -6.83 0.59
CA VAL A 132 -12.66 -5.92 1.34
C VAL A 132 -13.78 -5.45 0.42
N PHE A 133 -15.02 -5.39 0.90
CA PHE A 133 -16.16 -4.87 0.16
C PHE A 133 -16.70 -3.60 0.80
N TYR A 134 -17.25 -2.71 -0.03
CA TYR A 134 -18.01 -1.58 0.47
C TYR A 134 -19.32 -2.07 1.11
N PRO A 135 -19.78 -1.44 2.20
CA PRO A 135 -21.10 -1.71 2.76
C PRO A 135 -22.21 -1.55 1.71
N GLU A 136 -23.22 -2.42 1.74
CA GLU A 136 -24.36 -2.33 0.82
C GLU A 136 -25.07 -0.96 0.92
N ALA A 137 -25.16 -0.43 2.14
CA ALA A 137 -25.77 0.87 2.43
C ALA A 137 -25.10 2.04 1.71
N PHE A 138 -23.84 1.92 1.29
CA PHE A 138 -23.13 2.99 0.58
C PHE A 138 -23.52 3.07 -0.90
N GLY A 139 -24.22 2.07 -1.44
CA GLY A 139 -24.66 2.05 -2.84
C GLY A 139 -23.54 1.93 -3.87
N ILE A 140 -22.29 1.67 -3.44
CA ILE A 140 -21.13 1.53 -4.33
C ILE A 140 -21.11 0.11 -4.89
N ARG A 141 -21.46 -0.04 -6.17
CA ARG A 141 -21.63 -1.34 -6.84
C ARG A 141 -20.60 -1.57 -7.94
N ASN A 142 -20.22 -2.83 -8.14
CA ASN A 142 -19.42 -3.25 -9.29
C ASN A 142 -20.28 -3.33 -10.57
N ARG A 143 -19.65 -3.65 -11.71
CA ARG A 143 -20.32 -3.76 -13.01
C ARG A 143 -21.42 -4.83 -13.05
N GLN A 144 -21.40 -5.78 -12.12
CA GLN A 144 -22.39 -6.85 -11.97
C GLN A 144 -23.49 -6.50 -10.95
N GLY A 145 -23.53 -5.28 -10.42
CA GLY A 145 -24.54 -4.82 -9.46
C GLY A 145 -24.34 -5.31 -8.03
N ARG A 146 -23.26 -6.05 -7.73
CA ARG A 146 -22.89 -6.45 -6.35
C ARG A 146 -22.10 -5.34 -5.67
N PRO A 147 -21.95 -5.32 -4.33
CA PRO A 147 -21.05 -4.40 -3.66
C PRO A 147 -19.67 -4.41 -4.32
N ALA A 148 -19.14 -3.21 -4.58
CA ALA A 148 -17.78 -3.10 -5.12
C ALA A 148 -16.78 -3.59 -4.07
N SER A 149 -15.67 -4.16 -4.51
CA SER A 149 -14.54 -4.41 -3.61
C SER A 149 -13.72 -3.13 -3.40
N GLY A 150 -12.85 -3.13 -2.39
CA GLY A 150 -11.88 -2.08 -2.10
C GLY A 150 -10.91 -1.83 -3.26
N ARG A 151 -10.84 -2.71 -4.27
CA ARG A 151 -10.15 -2.42 -5.54
C ARG A 151 -10.78 -1.22 -6.25
N HIS A 152 -12.09 -1.01 -6.11
CA HIS A 152 -12.74 0.19 -6.63
C HIS A 152 -12.22 1.47 -5.97
N ALA A 153 -11.70 1.40 -4.72
CA ALA A 153 -11.06 2.53 -4.06
C ALA A 153 -9.89 3.10 -4.87
N ASN A 154 -9.12 2.25 -5.59
CA ASN A 154 -8.04 2.72 -6.45
C ASN A 154 -8.52 3.77 -7.47
N ARG A 155 -9.69 3.58 -8.08
CA ARG A 155 -10.24 4.54 -9.04
C ARG A 155 -10.66 5.85 -8.37
N LEU A 156 -11.23 5.75 -7.17
CA LEU A 156 -11.63 6.91 -6.38
C LEU A 156 -10.40 7.71 -5.92
N GLU A 157 -9.36 7.03 -5.44
CA GLU A 157 -8.08 7.63 -5.04
C GLU A 157 -7.38 8.31 -6.22
N LEU A 158 -7.37 7.68 -7.40
CA LEU A 158 -6.79 8.28 -8.60
C LEU A 158 -7.58 9.51 -9.08
N ALA A 159 -8.92 9.45 -9.04
CA ALA A 159 -9.76 10.60 -9.36
C ALA A 159 -9.52 11.76 -8.39
N ARG A 160 -9.44 11.46 -7.08
CA ARG A 160 -9.09 12.40 -6.01
C ARG A 160 -7.73 13.06 -6.25
N LEU A 161 -6.71 12.27 -6.61
CA LEU A 161 -5.34 12.73 -6.80
C LEU A 161 -5.12 13.57 -8.06
N ARG A 162 -5.94 13.36 -9.08
CA ARG A 162 -5.71 13.91 -10.42
C ARG A 162 -5.39 15.42 -10.45
N PRO A 163 -6.08 16.31 -9.71
CA PRO A 163 -5.76 17.74 -9.69
C PRO A 163 -4.38 18.06 -9.11
N LEU A 164 -3.83 17.19 -8.26
CA LEU A 164 -2.56 17.39 -7.55
C LEU A 164 -1.35 16.89 -8.36
N LEU A 165 -1.58 16.14 -9.44
CA LEU A 165 -0.50 15.55 -10.26
C LEU A 165 0.38 16.60 -10.93
N VAL A 166 -0.15 17.81 -11.18
CA VAL A 166 0.60 18.93 -11.79
C VAL A 166 1.83 19.36 -10.99
N GLY A 167 1.90 19.00 -9.70
CA GLY A 167 3.05 19.26 -8.84
C GLY A 167 4.23 18.31 -9.04
N PHE A 168 4.10 17.29 -9.89
CA PHE A 168 5.06 16.19 -10.03
C PHE A 168 5.50 15.99 -11.48
N ASP A 169 6.70 15.43 -11.63
CA ASP A 169 7.29 15.13 -12.94
C ASP A 169 7.07 13.66 -13.33
N ALA A 170 6.82 12.78 -12.35
CA ALA A 170 6.49 11.37 -12.56
C ALA A 170 5.58 10.81 -11.47
N LEU A 171 4.73 9.85 -11.86
CA LEU A 171 3.98 8.98 -10.94
C LEU A 171 4.66 7.61 -10.90
N LEU A 172 5.12 7.18 -9.72
CA LEU A 172 5.72 5.87 -9.49
C LEU A 172 4.73 4.97 -8.74
N TYR A 173 4.14 3.99 -9.42
CA TYR A 173 3.37 2.93 -8.79
C TYR A 173 4.30 1.88 -8.18
N LEU A 174 4.20 1.64 -6.87
CA LEU A 174 4.98 0.66 -6.11
C LEU A 174 4.09 -0.43 -5.54
N ASP A 175 4.48 -1.70 -5.65
CA ASP A 175 3.67 -2.81 -5.15
C ASP A 175 4.50 -4.08 -4.91
N GLU A 176 3.97 -4.97 -4.07
CA GLU A 176 4.41 -6.35 -4.00
C GLU A 176 3.78 -7.18 -5.14
N ILE A 177 4.54 -8.10 -5.73
CA ILE A 177 4.14 -8.82 -6.94
C ILE A 177 4.17 -10.33 -6.70
N VAL A 178 3.06 -10.88 -6.19
CA VAL A 178 2.86 -12.34 -6.12
C VAL A 178 2.45 -12.88 -7.49
N SER A 179 1.20 -12.64 -7.90
CA SER A 179 0.71 -12.96 -9.25
C SER A 179 0.79 -11.77 -10.22
N GLY A 180 0.95 -10.56 -9.68
CA GLY A 180 0.89 -9.29 -10.42
C GLY A 180 -0.51 -8.88 -10.90
N GLY A 181 -1.58 -9.58 -10.47
CA GLY A 181 -2.95 -9.29 -10.86
C GLY A 181 -3.43 -7.90 -10.42
N MET A 182 -3.14 -7.52 -9.17
CA MET A 182 -3.51 -6.22 -8.59
C MET A 182 -2.78 -5.06 -9.26
N LEU A 183 -1.44 -5.08 -9.30
CA LEU A 183 -0.63 -4.10 -10.03
C LEU A 183 -1.12 -3.89 -11.47
N LYS A 184 -1.32 -4.98 -12.24
CA LYS A 184 -1.86 -4.90 -13.60
C LYS A 184 -3.24 -4.26 -13.63
N GLY A 185 -4.10 -4.60 -12.67
CA GLY A 185 -5.43 -4.04 -12.54
C GLY A 185 -5.40 -2.53 -12.26
N HIS A 186 -4.54 -2.09 -11.35
CA HIS A 186 -4.39 -0.68 -11.00
C HIS A 186 -3.78 0.14 -12.13
N LEU A 187 -2.76 -0.37 -12.82
CA LEU A 187 -2.22 0.29 -14.01
C LEU A 187 -3.30 0.46 -15.09
N ARG A 188 -4.15 -0.57 -15.32
CA ARG A 188 -5.29 -0.41 -16.24
C ARG A 188 -6.26 0.68 -15.80
N ASP A 189 -6.57 0.76 -14.50
CA ASP A 189 -7.42 1.84 -13.97
C ASP A 189 -6.79 3.23 -14.22
N MET A 190 -5.48 3.39 -14.02
CA MET A 190 -4.76 4.63 -14.33
C MET A 190 -4.87 5.00 -15.81
N LEU A 191 -4.68 4.03 -16.71
CA LEU A 191 -4.76 4.24 -18.15
C LEU A 191 -6.18 4.51 -18.65
N GLU A 192 -7.19 3.90 -18.03
CA GLU A 192 -8.61 4.18 -18.32
C GLU A 192 -9.01 5.59 -17.87
N LEU A 193 -8.47 6.05 -16.74
CA LEU A 193 -8.63 7.42 -16.23
C LEU A 193 -7.74 8.45 -16.95
N ARG A 194 -6.91 7.99 -17.91
CA ARG A 194 -5.99 8.82 -18.71
C ARG A 194 -4.92 9.54 -17.88
N ILE A 195 -4.53 8.99 -16.74
CA ILE A 195 -3.48 9.56 -15.87
C ILE A 195 -2.16 9.69 -16.63
N ASP A 196 -1.88 8.78 -17.56
CA ASP A 196 -0.70 8.81 -18.43
C ASP A 196 -0.60 10.05 -19.33
N ARG A 197 -1.71 10.76 -19.54
CA ARG A 197 -1.73 12.03 -20.28
C ARG A 197 -1.44 13.23 -19.39
N ASP A 198 -1.65 13.08 -18.09
CA ASP A 198 -1.43 14.14 -17.11
C ASP A 198 0.00 14.05 -16.55
N ILE A 199 0.56 12.85 -16.39
CA ILE A 199 1.90 12.60 -15.85
C ILE A 199 2.50 11.27 -16.33
N PRO A 200 3.82 11.17 -16.59
CA PRO A 200 4.47 9.90 -16.91
C PRO A 200 4.33 8.86 -15.79
N ILE A 201 3.87 7.66 -16.15
CA ILE A 201 3.67 6.55 -15.19
C ILE A 201 4.86 5.61 -15.24
N PHE A 202 5.50 5.40 -14.10
CA PHE A 202 6.48 4.35 -13.87
C PHE A 202 5.85 3.29 -12.96
N ALA A 203 6.12 2.02 -13.22
CA ALA A 203 5.71 0.93 -12.35
C ALA A 203 6.95 0.25 -11.79
N ALA A 204 6.93 -0.11 -10.51
CA ALA A 204 8.00 -0.83 -9.85
C ALA A 204 7.46 -1.78 -8.79
N GLY A 205 8.19 -2.86 -8.53
CA GLY A 205 7.84 -3.76 -7.43
C GLY A 205 8.82 -4.90 -7.24
N LEU A 206 8.67 -5.57 -6.10
CA LEU A 206 9.38 -6.80 -5.79
C LEU A 206 8.51 -8.01 -6.09
N ALA A 207 9.09 -9.04 -6.71
CA ALA A 207 8.36 -10.19 -7.19
C ALA A 207 8.74 -11.48 -6.47
N ASP A 208 7.71 -12.20 -6.01
CA ASP A 208 7.82 -13.41 -5.19
C ASP A 208 8.33 -14.61 -5.99
N ALA A 209 9.04 -15.55 -5.35
CA ALA A 209 9.60 -16.74 -6.00
C ALA A 209 10.45 -16.40 -7.23
N ARG A 210 11.33 -15.40 -7.09
CA ARG A 210 12.12 -14.77 -8.17
C ARG A 210 11.25 -14.29 -9.33
N GLY A 211 9.97 -14.08 -9.02
CA GLY A 211 8.87 -13.69 -9.87
C GLY A 211 8.39 -14.72 -10.89
N GLY A 212 8.70 -16.01 -10.70
CA GLY A 212 8.10 -17.08 -11.49
C GLY A 212 6.57 -17.06 -11.46
N ARG A 213 5.98 -16.67 -10.32
CA ARG A 213 4.52 -16.56 -10.12
C ARG A 213 3.85 -15.41 -10.88
N SER A 214 4.60 -14.40 -11.34
CA SER A 214 4.04 -13.21 -11.99
C SER A 214 4.41 -13.04 -13.46
N ALA A 215 5.03 -14.07 -14.07
CA ALA A 215 5.51 -14.01 -15.46
C ALA A 215 4.44 -13.58 -16.48
N VAL A 216 3.20 -14.08 -16.34
CA VAL A 216 2.09 -13.71 -17.25
C VAL A 216 1.71 -12.24 -17.08
N SER A 217 1.54 -11.79 -15.83
CA SER A 217 1.20 -10.38 -15.55
C SER A 217 2.34 -9.44 -15.96
N ARG A 218 3.60 -9.86 -15.80
CA ARG A 218 4.78 -9.12 -16.24
C ARG A 218 4.73 -8.82 -17.74
N ARG A 219 4.49 -9.84 -18.58
CA ARG A 219 4.36 -9.65 -20.04
C ARG A 219 3.26 -8.65 -20.39
N ALA A 220 2.13 -8.68 -19.68
CA ALA A 220 1.04 -7.75 -19.91
C ALA A 220 1.40 -6.30 -19.55
N VAL A 221 2.22 -6.08 -18.52
CA VAL A 221 2.71 -4.73 -18.16
C VAL A 221 3.82 -4.28 -19.12
N GLU A 222 4.71 -5.18 -19.53
CA GLU A 222 5.72 -4.90 -20.56
C GLU A 222 5.08 -4.49 -21.90
N ALA A 223 3.93 -5.05 -22.26
CA ALA A 223 3.14 -4.59 -23.41
C ALA A 223 2.65 -3.14 -23.24
N MET A 224 2.17 -2.75 -22.04
CA MET A 224 1.80 -1.36 -21.76
C MET A 224 2.99 -0.39 -21.88
N VAL A 225 4.21 -0.89 -21.61
CA VAL A 225 5.46 -0.13 -21.81
C VAL A 225 5.80 -0.01 -23.30
N ALA A 226 5.69 -1.11 -24.05
CA ALA A 226 5.91 -1.10 -25.49
C ALA A 226 4.94 -0.14 -26.23
N ASP A 227 3.70 -0.06 -25.75
CA ASP A 227 2.69 0.86 -26.27
C ASP A 227 2.89 2.33 -25.83
N GLY A 228 3.93 2.61 -25.02
CA GLY A 228 4.25 3.96 -24.52
C GLY A 228 3.28 4.50 -23.47
N ARG A 229 2.31 3.70 -23.02
CA ARG A 229 1.30 4.10 -22.01
C ARG A 229 1.85 4.06 -20.58
N VAL A 230 2.79 3.15 -20.32
CA VAL A 230 3.61 3.13 -19.10
C VAL A 230 5.04 3.43 -19.51
N ARG A 231 5.70 4.40 -18.86
CA ARG A 231 7.03 4.86 -19.25
C ARG A 231 8.10 3.77 -19.06
N ARG A 232 8.05 3.07 -17.93
CA ARG A 232 8.97 1.98 -17.59
C ARG A 232 8.35 1.05 -16.56
N PHE A 233 8.76 -0.20 -16.59
CA PHE A 233 8.44 -1.18 -15.56
C PHE A 233 9.72 -1.77 -14.96
N PHE A 234 9.89 -1.61 -13.66
CA PHE A 234 10.96 -2.22 -12.88
C PHE A 234 10.39 -3.39 -12.09
N TRP A 235 11.03 -4.53 -12.22
CA TRP A 235 10.58 -5.76 -11.60
C TRP A 235 11.81 -6.46 -11.09
N GLU A 236 11.89 -6.65 -9.78
CA GLU A 236 13.03 -7.26 -9.11
C GLU A 236 12.57 -8.48 -8.32
N GLY A 237 13.17 -9.64 -8.60
CA GLY A 237 12.79 -10.88 -7.94
C GLY A 237 13.48 -11.06 -6.58
N CYS A 238 12.71 -11.45 -5.56
CA CYS A 238 13.22 -11.99 -4.29
C CYS A 238 12.71 -13.43 -4.10
N ALA A 239 13.30 -14.18 -3.18
CA ALA A 239 12.93 -15.56 -2.89
C ALA A 239 11.51 -15.64 -2.32
N THR A 240 11.24 -14.84 -1.30
CA THR A 240 9.95 -14.79 -0.59
C THR A 240 9.60 -13.33 -0.32
N LEU A 241 8.37 -12.94 -0.66
CA LEU A 241 7.83 -11.63 -0.28
C LEU A 241 7.25 -11.63 1.13
N ILE A 242 7.21 -10.43 1.72
CA ILE A 242 6.17 -10.10 2.69
C ILE A 242 4.93 -9.66 1.90
N THR A 243 3.82 -10.31 2.20
CA THR A 243 2.53 -10.17 1.54
C THR A 243 1.48 -9.70 2.53
N GLU A 244 0.30 -9.32 2.03
CA GLU A 244 -0.85 -8.87 2.82
C GLU A 244 -1.30 -9.85 3.93
N ASP A 245 -0.95 -11.13 3.78
CA ASP A 245 -1.26 -12.22 4.72
C ASP A 245 -0.37 -12.22 5.97
N GLN A 246 0.81 -11.58 5.93
CA GLN A 246 1.73 -11.47 7.07
C GLN A 246 1.43 -10.20 7.87
N ARG A 247 0.20 -10.09 8.40
CA ARG A 247 -0.35 -8.83 8.93
C ARG A 247 0.46 -8.25 10.09
N PHE A 248 0.99 -9.12 10.94
CA PHE A 248 1.83 -8.71 12.07
C PHE A 248 3.20 -8.16 11.63
N LEU A 249 3.76 -8.62 10.50
CA LEU A 249 4.98 -8.04 9.92
C LEU A 249 4.70 -6.68 9.29
N LEU A 250 3.55 -6.54 8.63
CA LEU A 250 3.14 -5.29 8.02
C LEU A 250 2.81 -4.21 9.06
N GLY A 251 2.44 -4.60 10.27
CA GLY A 251 2.02 -3.69 11.36
C GLY A 251 0.64 -3.08 11.16
N VAL A 252 -0.03 -3.39 10.06
CA VAL A 252 -1.35 -2.87 9.72
C VAL A 252 -2.23 -3.99 9.17
N HIS A 253 -3.54 -3.85 9.27
CA HIS A 253 -4.52 -4.76 8.70
C HIS A 253 -5.69 -4.01 8.07
N TYR A 254 -6.36 -4.61 7.09
CA TYR A 254 -7.66 -4.09 6.67
C TYR A 254 -8.67 -4.28 7.78
N THR A 255 -9.64 -3.37 7.85
CA THR A 255 -10.81 -3.54 8.69
C THR A 255 -11.60 -4.75 8.21
N ASP A 256 -12.61 -5.16 8.99
CA ASP A 256 -13.43 -6.30 8.60
C ASP A 256 -13.84 -6.16 7.13
N TYR A 257 -13.94 -7.29 6.43
CA TYR A 257 -14.13 -7.29 4.99
C TYR A 257 -15.46 -6.66 4.53
N ALA A 258 -16.24 -6.08 5.45
CA ALA A 258 -17.56 -5.49 5.24
C ALA A 258 -17.61 -3.97 5.44
N LEU A 259 -16.69 -3.35 6.20
CA LEU A 259 -16.71 -1.91 6.50
C LEU A 259 -16.07 -1.03 5.41
N GLY A 260 -15.51 -1.61 4.34
CA GLY A 260 -14.86 -0.85 3.27
C GLY A 260 -13.35 -0.63 3.51
N PRO A 261 -12.69 0.13 2.62
CA PRO A 261 -11.24 0.22 2.52
C PRO A 261 -10.61 1.08 3.64
N HIS A 262 -10.56 0.52 4.83
CA HIS A 262 -9.94 1.15 6.00
C HIS A 262 -8.83 0.26 6.54
N VAL A 263 -7.77 0.88 7.04
CA VAL A 263 -6.64 0.18 7.64
C VAL A 263 -6.50 0.56 9.11
N VAL A 264 -6.21 -0.44 9.93
CA VAL A 264 -6.01 -0.33 11.38
C VAL A 264 -4.66 -0.92 11.79
N PRO A 265 -4.07 -0.52 12.93
CA PRO A 265 -2.80 -1.07 13.36
C PRO A 265 -2.98 -2.51 13.87
N MET A 266 -1.99 -3.37 13.58
CA MET A 266 -1.92 -4.74 14.09
C MET A 266 -1.02 -4.76 15.33
N LEU A 267 -1.64 -4.62 16.50
CA LEU A 267 -0.96 -4.55 17.80
C LEU A 267 -1.07 -5.85 18.60
N ASN A 268 -0.07 -6.11 19.43
CA ASN A 268 0.01 -7.25 20.33
C ASN A 268 -0.85 -7.06 21.61
N GLN A 269 -0.75 -8.00 22.55
CA GLN A 269 -1.53 -7.93 23.78
C GLN A 269 -1.15 -6.75 24.70
N ALA A 270 0.09 -6.28 24.62
CA ALA A 270 0.61 -5.12 25.34
C ALA A 270 0.33 -3.78 24.62
N PHE A 271 -0.45 -3.78 23.52
CA PHE A 271 -0.71 -2.60 22.68
C PHE A 271 0.54 -2.06 21.97
N GLU A 272 1.49 -2.94 21.65
CA GLU A 272 2.72 -2.62 20.91
C GLU A 272 2.73 -3.33 19.56
N PHE A 273 3.63 -2.96 18.65
CA PHE A 273 3.84 -3.74 17.44
C PHE A 273 4.45 -5.11 17.76
N TYR A 274 4.30 -6.05 16.84
CA TYR A 274 4.85 -7.40 17.00
C TYR A 274 6.37 -7.40 16.82
N PRO A 275 7.15 -8.11 17.66
CA PRO A 275 8.61 -8.15 17.56
C PRO A 275 9.13 -8.61 16.19
N GLU A 276 8.37 -9.45 15.47
CA GLU A 276 8.75 -9.91 14.15
C GLU A 276 8.73 -8.78 13.10
N ARG A 277 7.86 -7.77 13.24
CA ARG A 277 7.90 -6.56 12.42
C ARG A 277 9.21 -5.82 12.64
N ASP A 278 9.56 -5.59 13.91
CA ASP A 278 10.74 -4.81 14.26
C ASP A 278 12.03 -5.52 13.84
N ALA A 279 12.09 -6.85 13.97
CA ALA A 279 13.19 -7.67 13.47
C ALA A 279 13.34 -7.57 11.94
N PHE A 280 12.22 -7.71 11.20
CA PHE A 280 12.22 -7.56 9.75
C PHE A 280 12.65 -6.15 9.32
N ASP A 281 12.10 -5.12 9.96
CA ASP A 281 12.42 -3.72 9.64
C ASP A 281 13.89 -3.41 9.94
N GLN A 282 14.42 -3.90 11.05
CA GLN A 282 15.84 -3.76 11.35
C GLN A 282 16.71 -4.46 10.29
N ALA A 283 16.32 -5.64 9.81
CA ALA A 283 17.07 -6.40 8.81
C ALA A 283 17.02 -5.79 7.39
N VAL A 284 15.87 -5.25 6.99
CA VAL A 284 15.63 -4.80 5.61
C VAL A 284 15.76 -3.29 5.43
N VAL A 285 15.29 -2.53 6.41
CA VAL A 285 15.29 -1.06 6.40
C VAL A 285 16.53 -0.53 7.13
N GLY A 286 17.01 -1.22 8.17
CA GLY A 286 18.20 -0.85 8.93
C GLY A 286 17.92 0.01 10.17
N GLU A 287 16.65 0.14 10.58
CA GLU A 287 16.22 0.83 11.79
C GLU A 287 14.90 0.25 12.31
N THR A 288 14.65 0.42 13.61
CA THR A 288 13.29 0.29 14.17
C THR A 288 12.42 1.40 13.58
N PRO A 289 11.18 1.11 13.13
CA PRO A 289 10.36 2.09 12.42
C PRO A 289 10.19 3.39 13.20
N VAL A 290 10.43 4.51 12.52
CA VAL A 290 9.81 5.78 12.91
C VAL A 290 8.39 5.76 12.35
N ASP A 291 7.41 5.63 13.23
CA ASP A 291 6.02 5.31 12.92
C ASP A 291 5.30 6.44 12.17
N CYS A 292 5.30 6.46 10.83
CA CYS A 292 4.62 7.50 10.03
C CYS A 292 4.89 8.95 10.51
N GLU A 293 5.93 9.19 11.32
CA GLU A 293 6.27 10.52 11.79
C GLU A 293 6.97 11.23 10.63
N GLY A 294 6.27 12.21 10.06
CA GLY A 294 6.69 12.94 8.88
C GLY A 294 6.27 12.27 7.58
N GLN A 295 4.96 12.30 7.28
CA GLN A 295 4.54 12.70 5.94
C GLN A 295 4.78 14.20 5.78
#